data_AF-A0A9E3NV30-F1
#
_entry.id   AF-A0A9E3NV30-F1
#
_cell.length_a   1.000
_cell.length_b   1.000
_cell.length_c   1.000
_cell.angle_alpha   90.00
_cell.angle_beta   90.00
_cell.angle_gamma   90.00
#
_symmetry.space_group_name_H-M   'P 1'
#
loop_
_entity.id
_entity.type
_entity.pdbx_description
1 polymer ?
#
loop_
_entity_poly.entity_id
_entity_poly.type
_entity_poly.pdbx_seq_one_letter_code
_entity_poly.pdbx_strand_id
1 'polypeptide(L)'
;MTVTTTGARHVLLRLSDPARLPDAILAPLRDEVVLAGWMRASGVLADVHIRAFDPHAAGFGPARRIVGPVQVVVLEGSIGLSSGDVSCGLRAVISRETESGLETIAGELLEARVIALEAHVLAFDELTATREVDRSGVTLLEVAATGAPPRPAPAAPAPPAPAPASPPPAPALAPAPAPALAPAPAPAPAPVPKPSPTFSAPTALPLRPVRPPEPEEEEQIVPEAGDVVEHFAFGRCEVVKTDGDRLHVRLGKDGRIKEIALEMLKVSPLPPEDGQTSRHYKLARKL
;
A
#
# COMPACT_ATOMS: atom_id res chain seq x y z
N MET A 1 -13.50 25.82 -11.25
CA MET A 1 -14.85 25.25 -11.44
C MET A 1 -15.01 24.12 -10.44
N THR A 2 -16.12 24.05 -9.73
CA THR A 2 -16.40 23.00 -8.74
C THR A 2 -17.62 22.23 -9.20
N VAL A 3 -17.52 20.90 -9.20
CA VAL A 3 -18.62 19.98 -9.55
C VAL A 3 -18.88 19.09 -8.33
N THR A 4 -20.13 18.90 -7.97
CA THR A 4 -20.55 18.02 -6.88
C THR A 4 -21.33 16.83 -7.42
N THR A 5 -21.22 15.68 -6.78
CA THR A 5 -21.95 14.45 -7.10
C THR A 5 -22.62 13.90 -5.85
N THR A 6 -23.77 13.28 -5.99
CA THR A 6 -24.45 12.55 -4.91
C THR A 6 -24.32 11.04 -5.04
N GLY A 7 -24.11 10.55 -6.26
CA GLY A 7 -23.91 9.15 -6.57
C GLY A 7 -22.42 8.77 -6.58
N ALA A 8 -22.01 7.97 -5.60
CA ALA A 8 -20.70 7.33 -5.59
C ALA A 8 -20.80 5.86 -5.17
N ARG A 9 -20.05 4.99 -5.84
CA ARG A 9 -19.92 3.58 -5.46
C ARG A 9 -18.46 3.16 -5.30
N HIS A 10 -18.27 2.10 -4.53
CA HIS A 10 -16.95 1.52 -4.29
C HIS A 10 -16.79 0.22 -5.08
N VAL A 11 -15.66 0.08 -5.78
CA VAL A 11 -15.27 -1.16 -6.45
C VAL A 11 -13.95 -1.64 -5.83
N LEU A 12 -13.90 -2.91 -5.44
CA LEU A 12 -12.70 -3.54 -4.91
C LEU A 12 -12.15 -4.49 -5.96
N LEU A 13 -10.86 -4.35 -6.27
CA LEU A 13 -10.17 -5.19 -7.24
C LEU A 13 -9.03 -5.92 -6.55
N ARG A 14 -8.85 -7.18 -6.90
CA ARG A 14 -7.67 -7.96 -6.53
C ARG A 14 -7.02 -8.47 -7.82
N LEU A 15 -5.78 -8.08 -8.03
CA LEU A 15 -4.99 -8.45 -9.21
C LEU A 15 -3.80 -9.29 -8.77
N SER A 16 -3.46 -10.28 -9.59
CA SER A 16 -2.31 -11.17 -9.38
C SER A 16 -1.61 -11.44 -10.71
N ASP A 17 -0.41 -12.01 -10.66
CA ASP A 17 0.31 -12.46 -11.85
C ASP A 17 -0.59 -13.36 -12.72
N PRO A 18 -0.59 -13.20 -14.07
CA PRO A 18 0.32 -12.41 -14.91
C PRO A 18 -0.12 -10.97 -15.25
N ALA A 19 -1.02 -10.36 -14.48
CA ALA A 19 -1.60 -9.05 -14.80
C ALA A 19 -0.56 -7.93 -15.06
N ARG A 20 -0.94 -6.97 -15.93
CA ARG A 20 -0.13 -5.79 -16.29
C ARG A 20 -0.93 -4.51 -16.05
N LEU A 21 -0.31 -3.54 -15.40
CA LEU A 21 -0.85 -2.19 -15.27
C LEU A 21 -0.48 -1.35 -16.50
N PRO A 22 -1.34 -0.42 -16.94
CA PRO A 22 -2.67 -0.12 -16.40
C PRO A 22 -3.79 -1.05 -16.89
N ASP A 23 -3.56 -1.86 -17.94
CA ASP A 23 -4.61 -2.60 -18.65
C ASP A 23 -5.48 -3.50 -17.76
N ALA A 24 -4.89 -4.17 -16.78
CA ALA A 24 -5.60 -5.04 -15.84
C ALA A 24 -6.55 -4.27 -14.89
N ILE A 25 -6.32 -2.97 -14.70
CA ILE A 25 -7.27 -2.09 -14.00
C ILE A 25 -8.32 -1.57 -14.99
N LEU A 26 -7.92 -1.24 -16.23
CA LEU A 26 -8.84 -0.66 -17.21
C LEU A 26 -9.96 -1.63 -17.61
N ALA A 27 -9.68 -2.93 -17.74
CA ALA A 27 -10.70 -3.93 -18.06
C ALA A 27 -11.91 -3.92 -17.11
N PRO A 28 -11.77 -4.12 -15.78
CA PRO A 28 -12.91 -4.06 -14.87
C PRO A 28 -13.54 -2.67 -14.78
N LEU A 29 -12.78 -1.58 -14.97
CA LEU A 29 -13.37 -0.23 -15.01
C LEU A 29 -14.28 -0.04 -16.23
N ARG A 30 -13.97 -0.65 -17.37
CA ARG A 30 -14.85 -0.65 -18.55
C ARG A 30 -16.11 -1.48 -18.30
N ASP A 31 -15.96 -2.68 -17.73
CA ASP A 31 -17.08 -3.56 -17.42
C ASP A 31 -18.06 -2.90 -16.43
N GLU A 32 -17.52 -2.20 -15.43
CA GLU A 32 -18.28 -1.42 -14.47
C GLU A 32 -18.68 -0.03 -14.98
N VAL A 33 -18.32 0.37 -16.21
CA VAL A 33 -18.67 1.67 -16.80
C VAL A 33 -18.27 2.85 -15.89
N VAL A 34 -17.03 2.85 -15.39
CA VAL A 34 -16.49 3.92 -14.54
C VAL A 34 -15.95 5.05 -15.40
N LEU A 35 -16.77 6.09 -15.62
CA LEU A 35 -16.45 7.24 -16.49
C LEU A 35 -15.75 8.40 -15.75
N ALA A 36 -15.80 8.40 -14.43
CA ALA A 36 -15.10 9.33 -13.56
C ALA A 36 -14.86 8.68 -12.20
N GLY A 37 -13.69 8.92 -11.60
CA GLY A 37 -13.41 8.38 -10.27
C GLY A 37 -11.98 8.58 -9.81
N TRP A 38 -11.71 8.01 -8.65
CA TRP A 38 -10.38 7.93 -8.05
C TRP A 38 -10.10 6.51 -7.60
N MET A 39 -8.84 6.12 -7.61
CA MET A 39 -8.43 4.82 -7.10
C MET A 39 -7.21 4.93 -6.19
N ARG A 40 -7.14 4.01 -5.24
CA ARG A 40 -5.98 3.78 -4.39
C ARG A 40 -5.68 2.30 -4.37
N ALA A 41 -4.40 1.94 -4.29
CA ALA A 41 -3.98 0.54 -4.26
C ALA A 41 -2.66 0.38 -3.51
N SER A 42 -2.42 -0.86 -3.05
CA SER A 42 -1.18 -1.30 -2.42
C SER A 42 -0.88 -2.75 -2.80
N GLY A 43 0.37 -3.18 -2.63
CA GLY A 43 0.79 -4.52 -3.01
C GLY A 43 2.25 -4.59 -3.45
N VAL A 44 2.53 -5.50 -4.38
CA VAL A 44 3.87 -5.77 -4.92
C VAL A 44 3.79 -5.78 -6.45
N LEU A 45 4.68 -4.99 -7.07
CA LEU A 45 4.85 -4.91 -8.51
C LEU A 45 6.26 -5.36 -8.90
N ALA A 46 6.46 -5.65 -10.18
CA ALA A 46 7.78 -5.85 -10.76
C ALA A 46 7.87 -5.21 -12.15
N ASP A 47 9.11 -5.00 -12.62
CA ASP A 47 9.36 -4.38 -13.94
C ASP A 47 8.61 -3.05 -14.12
N VAL A 48 8.74 -2.19 -13.10
CA VAL A 48 8.02 -0.93 -13.00
C VAL A 48 8.65 0.11 -13.93
N HIS A 49 7.84 0.74 -14.76
CA HIS A 49 8.23 1.88 -15.59
C HIS A 49 7.61 3.15 -15.01
N ILE A 50 8.47 4.07 -14.54
CA ILE A 50 8.04 5.28 -13.85
C ILE A 50 8.73 6.51 -14.46
N ARG A 51 8.04 7.64 -14.55
CA ARG A 51 8.63 8.92 -14.97
C ARG A 51 8.29 10.04 -14.00
N ALA A 52 9.13 11.07 -13.98
CA ALA A 52 8.92 12.26 -13.16
C ALA A 52 8.57 13.45 -14.05
N PHE A 53 7.81 14.40 -13.52
CA PHE A 53 7.59 15.68 -14.18
C PHE A 53 8.92 16.44 -14.22
N ASP A 54 9.29 16.94 -15.40
CA ASP A 54 10.44 17.79 -15.62
C ASP A 54 9.97 19.21 -16.00
N PRO A 55 10.08 20.18 -15.07
CA PRO A 55 9.62 21.55 -15.33
C PRO A 55 10.44 22.25 -16.42
N HIS A 56 11.68 21.82 -16.70
CA HIS A 56 12.50 22.42 -17.74
C HIS A 56 12.10 21.95 -19.13
N ALA A 57 11.53 20.75 -19.23
CA ALA A 57 11.01 20.18 -20.47
C ALA A 57 9.51 20.48 -20.70
N ALA A 58 8.86 21.24 -19.79
CA ALA A 58 7.43 21.53 -19.80
C ALA A 58 6.55 20.26 -19.96
N GLY A 59 6.92 19.18 -19.26
CA GLY A 59 6.27 17.89 -19.40
C GLY A 59 6.91 16.81 -18.54
N PHE A 60 6.81 15.56 -18.98
CA PHE A 60 7.47 14.46 -18.27
C PHE A 60 8.86 14.17 -18.83
N GLY A 61 9.81 13.92 -17.92
CA GLY A 61 11.14 13.45 -18.27
C GLY A 61 11.15 11.99 -18.76
N PRO A 62 12.34 11.45 -19.06
CA PRO A 62 12.45 10.08 -19.55
C PRO A 62 11.97 9.07 -18.51
N ALA A 63 11.32 8.00 -19.01
CA ALA A 63 10.92 6.88 -18.17
C ALA A 63 12.14 6.10 -17.68
N ARG A 64 12.05 5.64 -16.43
CA ARG A 64 13.04 4.78 -15.78
C ARG A 64 12.40 3.43 -15.52
N ARG A 65 13.14 2.37 -15.84
CA ARG A 65 12.73 0.99 -15.55
C ARG A 65 13.38 0.52 -14.25
N ILE A 66 12.56 -0.05 -13.38
CA ILE A 66 12.98 -0.64 -12.11
C ILE A 66 12.72 -2.14 -12.22
N VAL A 67 13.82 -2.89 -12.25
CA VAL A 67 13.80 -4.35 -12.38
C VAL A 67 13.65 -4.97 -11.00
N GLY A 68 12.92 -6.09 -10.94
CA GLY A 68 12.69 -6.84 -9.70
C GLY A 68 11.44 -6.41 -8.94
N PRO A 69 11.11 -7.12 -7.86
CA PRO A 69 9.95 -6.82 -7.03
C PRO A 69 10.15 -5.53 -6.24
N VAL A 70 9.11 -4.71 -6.17
CA VAL A 70 9.04 -3.50 -5.35
C VAL A 70 7.73 -3.49 -4.57
N GLN A 71 7.77 -3.02 -3.33
CA GLN A 71 6.57 -2.79 -2.54
C GLN A 71 5.91 -1.48 -2.99
N VAL A 72 4.61 -1.51 -3.23
CA VAL A 72 3.79 -0.33 -3.47
C VAL A 72 3.39 0.24 -2.12
N VAL A 73 4.06 1.32 -1.71
CA VAL A 73 3.71 2.06 -0.49
C VAL A 73 2.39 2.79 -0.70
N VAL A 74 2.25 3.47 -1.84
CA VAL A 74 1.01 4.10 -2.30
C VAL A 74 0.94 4.00 -3.82
N LEU A 75 -0.18 3.55 -4.36
CA LEU A 75 -0.57 3.77 -5.76
C LEU A 75 -1.89 4.54 -5.75
N GLU A 76 -1.91 5.71 -6.36
CA GLU A 76 -3.10 6.54 -6.52
C GLU A 76 -3.32 6.85 -7.99
N GLY A 77 -4.57 6.96 -8.42
CA GLY A 77 -4.86 7.42 -9.75
C GLY A 77 -6.22 8.06 -9.89
N SER A 78 -6.32 8.99 -10.82
CA SER A 78 -7.62 9.47 -11.28
C SER A 78 -8.11 8.57 -12.41
N ILE A 79 -9.42 8.46 -12.59
CA ILE A 79 -10.09 7.71 -13.65
C ILE A 79 -10.93 8.69 -14.47
N GLY A 80 -10.88 8.54 -15.79
CA GLY A 80 -11.63 9.34 -16.74
C GLY A 80 -11.54 8.76 -18.15
N LEU A 81 -11.87 9.56 -19.15
CA LEU A 81 -11.89 9.19 -20.54
C LEU A 81 -10.74 9.87 -21.28
N SER A 82 -10.10 9.13 -22.20
CA SER A 82 -9.17 9.69 -23.17
C SER A 82 -9.57 9.15 -24.55
N SER A 83 -9.83 10.07 -25.49
CA SER A 83 -10.31 9.71 -26.83
C SER A 83 -11.54 8.77 -26.83
N GLY A 84 -12.41 8.92 -25.82
CA GLY A 84 -13.65 8.14 -25.68
C GLY A 84 -13.50 6.77 -25.01
N ASP A 85 -12.29 6.34 -24.65
CA ASP A 85 -12.06 5.10 -23.89
C ASP A 85 -11.66 5.39 -22.45
N VAL A 86 -11.93 4.44 -21.56
CA VAL A 86 -11.57 4.51 -20.14
C VAL A 86 -10.05 4.55 -19.99
N SER A 87 -9.57 5.50 -19.20
CA SER A 87 -8.16 5.77 -18.96
C SER A 87 -7.90 6.13 -17.51
N CYS A 88 -6.74 5.74 -17.00
CA CYS A 88 -6.27 6.13 -15.67
C CYS A 88 -4.89 6.78 -15.75
N GLY A 89 -4.67 7.79 -14.92
CA GLY A 89 -3.37 8.39 -14.70
C GLY A 89 -2.89 7.92 -13.34
N LEU A 90 -1.87 7.06 -13.32
CA LEU A 90 -1.40 6.39 -12.11
C LEU A 90 -0.12 7.05 -11.59
N ARG A 91 -0.06 7.27 -10.28
CA ARG A 91 1.12 7.79 -9.57
C ARG A 91 1.44 6.85 -8.42
N ALA A 92 2.70 6.51 -8.28
CA ALA A 92 3.15 5.54 -7.30
C ALA A 92 4.27 6.10 -6.43
N VAL A 93 4.27 5.70 -5.17
CA VAL A 93 5.42 5.67 -4.28
C VAL A 93 5.71 4.19 -4.02
N ILE A 94 6.90 3.76 -4.41
CA ILE A 94 7.36 2.38 -4.29
C ILE A 94 8.63 2.33 -3.45
N SER A 95 8.84 1.22 -2.75
CA SER A 95 10.04 0.97 -1.97
C SER A 95 10.66 -0.38 -2.31
N ARG A 96 11.98 -0.46 -2.15
CA ARG A 96 12.74 -1.71 -2.23
C ARG A 96 13.91 -1.67 -1.27
N GLU A 97 14.32 -2.86 -0.83
CA GLU A 97 15.55 -3.02 -0.07
C GLU A 97 16.74 -3.12 -1.04
N THR A 98 17.81 -2.41 -0.71
CA THR A 98 19.07 -2.41 -1.44
C THR A 98 20.22 -2.66 -0.47
N GLU A 99 21.44 -2.85 -0.99
CA GLU A 99 22.63 -2.97 -0.14
C GLU A 99 22.90 -1.72 0.71
N SER A 100 22.37 -0.56 0.31
CA SER A 100 22.48 0.71 1.04
C SER A 100 21.26 1.00 1.92
N GLY A 101 20.35 0.04 2.09
CA GLY A 101 19.12 0.18 2.87
C GLY A 101 17.87 0.38 2.01
N LEU A 102 16.83 0.95 2.62
CA LEU A 102 15.53 1.14 1.99
C LEU A 102 15.56 2.32 1.00
N GLU A 103 15.33 2.03 -0.27
CA GLU A 103 15.20 3.04 -1.32
C GLU A 103 13.73 3.30 -1.62
N THR A 104 13.33 4.57 -1.72
CA THR A 104 11.96 4.98 -2.12
C THR A 104 12.01 5.74 -3.43
N ILE A 105 11.13 5.38 -4.36
CA ILE A 105 11.03 5.98 -5.69
C ILE A 105 9.58 6.43 -5.90
N ALA A 106 9.40 7.62 -6.46
CA ALA A 106 8.08 8.20 -6.70
C ALA A 106 7.97 8.77 -8.12
N GLY A 107 6.76 8.74 -8.69
CA GLY A 107 6.49 9.29 -10.02
C GLY A 107 5.20 8.76 -10.65
N GLU A 108 4.99 9.08 -11.92
CA GLU A 108 3.89 8.58 -12.73
C GLU A 108 4.22 7.17 -13.24
N LEU A 109 3.33 6.22 -12.95
CA LEU A 109 3.43 4.83 -13.34
C LEU A 109 2.90 4.67 -14.77
N LEU A 110 3.76 4.21 -15.68
CA LEU A 110 3.40 3.93 -17.07
C LEU A 110 2.99 2.48 -17.28
N GLU A 111 3.77 1.56 -16.70
CA GLU A 111 3.57 0.13 -16.84
C GLU A 111 4.16 -0.60 -15.63
N ALA A 112 3.56 -1.71 -15.23
CA ALA A 112 4.16 -2.65 -14.29
C ALA A 112 3.57 -4.06 -14.43
N ARG A 113 4.37 -5.09 -14.12
CA ARG A 113 3.85 -6.43 -13.81
C ARG A 113 3.30 -6.47 -12.40
N VAL A 114 2.10 -6.98 -12.25
CA VAL A 114 1.49 -7.23 -10.95
C VAL A 114 1.97 -8.57 -10.41
N ILE A 115 2.52 -8.59 -9.20
CA ILE A 115 2.72 -9.83 -8.43
C ILE A 115 1.48 -10.07 -7.58
N ALA A 116 1.10 -9.07 -6.78
CA ALA A 116 -0.15 -9.03 -6.02
C ALA A 116 -0.53 -7.56 -5.78
N LEU A 117 -1.76 -7.18 -6.09
CA LEU A 117 -2.24 -5.82 -5.88
C LEU A 117 -3.69 -5.83 -5.42
N GLU A 118 -4.00 -5.04 -4.41
CA GLU A 118 -5.37 -4.77 -3.97
C GLU A 118 -5.67 -3.30 -4.25
N ALA A 119 -6.79 -3.04 -4.92
CA ALA A 119 -7.20 -1.71 -5.29
C ALA A 119 -8.63 -1.41 -4.83
N HIS A 120 -8.81 -0.18 -4.38
CA HIS A 120 -10.09 0.42 -4.04
C HIS A 120 -10.35 1.57 -5.00
N VAL A 121 -11.49 1.51 -5.68
CA VAL A 121 -11.96 2.52 -6.62
C VAL A 121 -13.20 3.19 -6.04
N LEU A 122 -13.21 4.52 -6.07
CA LEU A 122 -14.37 5.36 -5.85
C LEU A 122 -14.85 5.85 -7.21
N ALA A 123 -15.96 5.27 -7.70
CA ALA A 123 -16.59 5.64 -8.96
C ALA A 123 -17.67 6.69 -8.72
N PHE A 124 -17.72 7.72 -9.57
CA PHE A 124 -18.74 8.77 -9.55
C PHE A 124 -19.76 8.54 -10.67
N ASP A 125 -20.94 8.09 -10.32
CA ASP A 125 -21.93 7.57 -11.28
C ASP A 125 -22.66 8.66 -12.07
N GLU A 126 -22.62 9.89 -11.56
CA GLU A 126 -23.27 11.06 -12.16
C GLU A 126 -22.31 11.95 -12.95
N LEU A 127 -21.03 11.58 -12.99
CA LEU A 127 -19.97 12.39 -13.58
C LEU A 127 -19.30 11.66 -14.74
N THR A 128 -18.92 12.43 -15.74
CA THR A 128 -17.95 12.02 -16.77
C THR A 128 -16.75 12.93 -16.67
N ALA A 129 -15.55 12.36 -16.67
CA ALA A 129 -14.32 13.13 -16.63
C ALA A 129 -13.50 12.84 -17.90
N THR A 130 -13.15 13.86 -18.67
CA THR A 130 -12.28 13.75 -19.84
C THR A 130 -10.87 14.21 -19.49
N ARG A 131 -9.86 13.57 -20.06
CA ARG A 131 -8.45 13.96 -19.90
C ARG A 131 -8.05 14.92 -21.00
N GLU A 132 -7.57 16.08 -20.58
CA GLU A 132 -7.01 17.08 -21.49
C GLU A 132 -5.61 17.50 -21.03
N VAL A 133 -4.74 17.78 -22.00
CA VAL A 133 -3.41 18.34 -21.71
C VAL A 133 -3.57 19.85 -21.57
N ASP A 134 -3.30 20.35 -20.38
CA ASP A 134 -3.29 21.78 -20.13
C ASP A 134 -2.05 22.44 -20.77
N ARG A 135 -2.05 23.77 -20.87
CA ARG A 135 -0.91 24.59 -21.34
C ARG A 135 0.40 24.31 -20.63
N SER A 136 0.35 23.80 -19.40
CA SER A 136 1.51 23.36 -18.62
C SER A 136 2.10 22.00 -19.04
N GLY A 137 1.49 21.30 -20.00
CA GLY A 137 1.87 19.93 -20.38
C GLY A 137 1.37 18.85 -19.42
N VAL A 138 0.61 19.23 -18.39
CA VAL A 138 0.03 18.31 -17.41
C VAL A 138 -1.34 17.85 -17.89
N THR A 139 -1.59 16.54 -17.82
CA THR A 139 -2.93 15.99 -18.07
C THR A 139 -3.83 16.23 -16.86
N LEU A 140 -4.87 17.03 -17.06
CA LEU A 140 -5.89 17.34 -16.07
C LEU A 140 -7.22 16.68 -16.46
N LEU A 141 -8.08 16.50 -15.46
CA LEU A 141 -9.46 16.07 -15.69
C LEU A 141 -10.35 17.29 -15.87
N GLU A 142 -11.08 17.34 -16.98
CA GLU A 142 -12.25 18.17 -17.15
C GLU A 142 -13.48 17.33 -16.77
N VAL A 143 -14.32 17.83 -15.87
CA VAL A 143 -15.43 17.07 -15.30
C VAL A 143 -16.75 17.72 -15.71
N ALA A 144 -17.64 16.91 -16.25
CA ALA A 144 -19.01 17.29 -16.58
C ALA A 144 -20.00 16.38 -15.84
N ALA A 145 -21.09 16.98 -15.34
CA ALA A 145 -22.20 16.19 -14.84
C ALA A 145 -22.93 15.58 -16.04
N THR A 146 -23.11 14.26 -16.05
CA THR A 146 -24.02 13.62 -17.00
C THR A 146 -25.44 14.01 -16.63
N GLY A 147 -26.15 14.68 -17.54
CA GLY A 147 -27.59 14.96 -17.41
C GLY A 147 -28.46 13.72 -17.56
N ALA A 148 -28.02 12.57 -17.05
CA ALA A 148 -28.73 11.31 -17.13
C ALA A 148 -29.81 11.25 -16.02
N PRO A 149 -31.03 10.81 -16.33
CA PRO A 149 -32.07 10.61 -15.32
C PRO A 149 -31.58 9.57 -14.29
N PRO A 150 -32.03 9.67 -13.02
CA PRO A 150 -31.63 8.75 -11.97
C PRO A 150 -31.89 7.31 -12.41
N ARG A 151 -30.88 6.45 -12.21
CA ARG A 151 -31.02 5.00 -12.40
C ARG A 151 -32.26 4.55 -11.61
N PRO A 152 -33.27 3.91 -12.23
CA PRO A 152 -34.43 3.44 -11.49
C PRO A 152 -33.95 2.52 -10.36
N ALA A 153 -34.46 2.77 -9.15
CA ALA A 153 -34.20 1.94 -8.00
C ALA A 153 -34.40 0.46 -8.35
N PRO A 154 -33.60 -0.48 -7.81
CA PRO A 154 -33.79 -1.90 -8.05
C PRO A 154 -35.25 -2.25 -7.81
N ALA A 155 -35.94 -2.71 -8.85
CA ALA A 155 -37.32 -3.16 -8.72
C ALA A 155 -37.36 -4.23 -7.63
N ALA A 156 -38.32 -4.08 -6.70
CA ALA A 156 -38.56 -5.09 -5.68
C ALA A 156 -38.61 -6.47 -6.34
N PRO A 157 -37.94 -7.49 -5.76
CA PRO A 157 -37.89 -8.82 -6.35
C PRO A 157 -39.31 -9.30 -6.64
N ALA A 158 -39.56 -9.67 -7.90
CA ALA A 158 -40.81 -10.30 -8.28
C ALA A 158 -41.06 -11.52 -7.39
N PRO A 159 -42.32 -11.79 -6.99
CA PRO A 159 -42.63 -12.98 -6.21
C PRO A 159 -42.10 -14.22 -6.94
N PRO A 160 -41.49 -15.16 -6.20
CA PRO A 160 -40.86 -16.33 -6.81
C PRO A 160 -41.87 -17.09 -7.66
N ALA A 161 -41.52 -17.33 -8.92
CA ALA A 161 -42.26 -18.21 -9.79
C ALA A 161 -42.37 -19.61 -9.15
N PRO A 162 -43.51 -20.30 -9.27
CA PRO A 162 -43.67 -21.64 -8.70
C PRO A 162 -42.58 -22.58 -9.22
N ALA A 163 -41.94 -23.27 -8.28
CA ALA A 163 -40.83 -24.17 -8.55
C ALA A 163 -41.21 -25.22 -9.62
N PRO A 164 -40.37 -25.42 -10.66
CA PRO A 164 -40.58 -26.52 -11.60
C PRO A 164 -40.50 -27.85 -10.86
N ALA A 165 -41.44 -28.75 -11.19
CA ALA A 165 -41.54 -30.08 -10.60
C ALA A 165 -40.23 -30.85 -10.77
N SER A 166 -39.81 -31.49 -9.68
CA SER A 166 -38.61 -32.32 -9.59
C SER A 166 -38.58 -33.38 -10.70
N PRO A 167 -37.48 -33.51 -11.48
CA PRO A 167 -37.36 -34.62 -12.43
C PRO A 167 -37.28 -35.96 -11.69
N PRO A 168 -37.73 -37.05 -12.34
CA PRO A 168 -37.69 -38.40 -11.77
C PRO A 168 -36.25 -38.89 -11.51
N PRO A 169 -36.05 -39.77 -10.52
CA PRO A 169 -34.72 -40.24 -10.14
C PRO A 169 -34.07 -41.05 -11.27
N ALA A 170 -32.82 -40.69 -11.59
CA ALA A 170 -31.99 -41.42 -12.55
C ALA A 170 -31.62 -42.81 -12.01
N PRO A 171 -31.51 -43.84 -12.88
CA PRO A 171 -31.15 -45.20 -12.47
C PRO A 171 -29.72 -45.28 -11.94
N ALA A 172 -29.55 -46.07 -10.88
CA ALA A 172 -28.29 -46.30 -10.19
C ALA A 172 -27.22 -46.87 -11.13
N LEU A 173 -26.09 -46.17 -11.23
CA LEU A 173 -24.91 -46.65 -11.94
C LEU A 173 -24.22 -47.75 -11.14
N ALA A 174 -23.82 -48.81 -11.86
CA ALA A 174 -23.09 -49.97 -11.38
C ALA A 174 -21.74 -49.58 -10.73
N PRO A 175 -21.22 -50.39 -9.78
CA PRO A 175 -19.98 -50.08 -9.08
C PRO A 175 -18.78 -50.10 -10.03
N ALA A 176 -17.98 -49.03 -9.99
CA ALA A 176 -16.70 -48.92 -10.69
C ALA A 176 -15.67 -49.92 -10.13
N PRO A 177 -14.82 -50.52 -10.98
CA PRO A 177 -13.79 -51.46 -10.55
C PRO A 177 -12.67 -50.77 -9.74
N ALA A 178 -12.13 -51.52 -8.78
CA ALA A 178 -11.08 -51.08 -7.87
C ALA A 178 -9.80 -50.64 -8.63
N PRO A 179 -9.17 -49.51 -8.23
CA PRO A 179 -7.90 -49.10 -8.83
C PRO A 179 -6.77 -50.06 -8.46
N ALA A 180 -6.01 -50.47 -9.47
CA ALA A 180 -4.83 -51.31 -9.37
C ALA A 180 -3.67 -50.58 -8.67
N LEU A 181 -2.87 -51.35 -7.92
CA LEU A 181 -1.71 -50.90 -7.15
C LEU A 181 -0.57 -50.38 -8.04
N ALA A 182 0.18 -49.44 -7.45
CA ALA A 182 1.23 -48.60 -8.01
C ALA A 182 2.44 -49.32 -8.66
N PRO A 183 3.12 -48.69 -9.64
CA PRO A 183 4.51 -49.00 -9.94
C PRO A 183 5.48 -48.24 -9.01
N ALA A 184 6.53 -48.93 -8.59
CA ALA A 184 7.59 -48.42 -7.72
C ALA A 184 8.40 -47.27 -8.34
N PRO A 185 8.88 -46.30 -7.54
CA PRO A 185 9.72 -45.22 -8.03
C PRO A 185 11.12 -45.72 -8.45
N ALA A 186 11.57 -45.25 -9.61
CA ALA A 186 12.90 -45.50 -10.15
C ALA A 186 14.01 -44.79 -9.34
N PRO A 187 15.24 -45.34 -9.31
CA PRO A 187 16.36 -44.78 -8.53
C PRO A 187 16.86 -43.45 -9.10
N ALA A 188 17.22 -42.53 -8.19
CA ALA A 188 17.73 -41.20 -8.47
C ALA A 188 19.09 -41.20 -9.20
N PRO A 189 19.33 -40.28 -10.16
CA PRO A 189 20.63 -40.13 -10.81
C PRO A 189 21.67 -39.47 -9.88
N ALA A 190 22.91 -39.93 -10.02
CA ALA A 190 24.08 -39.47 -9.26
C ALA A 190 24.48 -38.02 -9.57
N PRO A 191 25.08 -37.29 -8.60
CA PRO A 191 25.46 -35.89 -8.79
C PRO A 191 26.69 -35.73 -9.69
N VAL A 192 26.58 -34.80 -10.64
CA VAL A 192 27.65 -34.37 -11.56
C VAL A 192 28.67 -33.49 -10.79
N PRO A 193 30.00 -33.64 -11.02
CA PRO A 193 31.02 -32.85 -10.33
C PRO A 193 31.06 -31.37 -10.76
N LYS A 194 31.29 -30.49 -9.78
CA LYS A 194 31.50 -29.04 -9.94
C LYS A 194 32.85 -28.73 -10.60
N PRO A 195 32.94 -27.74 -11.51
CA PRO A 195 34.21 -27.24 -12.00
C PRO A 195 34.91 -26.33 -10.97
N SER A 196 36.22 -26.51 -10.84
CA SER A 196 37.13 -25.76 -9.96
C SER A 196 37.36 -24.32 -10.45
N PRO A 197 37.54 -23.33 -9.55
CA PRO A 197 37.98 -22.00 -9.92
C PRO A 197 39.51 -21.93 -10.03
N THR A 198 40.00 -21.43 -11.15
CA THR A 198 41.42 -21.07 -11.33
C THR A 198 41.70 -19.73 -10.67
N PHE A 199 42.70 -19.76 -9.79
CA PHE A 199 43.30 -18.68 -9.04
C PHE A 199 43.96 -17.63 -9.95
N SER A 200 43.82 -16.35 -9.61
CA SER A 200 44.84 -15.32 -9.85
C SER A 200 44.65 -14.16 -8.86
N ALA A 201 45.46 -14.17 -7.81
CA ALA A 201 45.90 -12.99 -7.05
C ALA A 201 47.04 -12.29 -7.85
N PRO A 202 47.61 -11.11 -7.48
CA PRO A 202 47.60 -10.41 -6.18
C PRO A 202 47.29 -8.89 -6.30
N THR A 203 47.07 -8.12 -5.23
CA THR A 203 48.13 -7.40 -4.48
C THR A 203 47.50 -6.59 -3.33
N ALA A 204 48.26 -6.47 -2.24
CA ALA A 204 47.95 -5.96 -0.92
C ALA A 204 47.69 -4.44 -0.81
N LEU A 205 46.91 -4.06 0.21
CA LEU A 205 47.10 -2.90 1.11
C LEU A 205 46.41 -3.20 2.47
N PRO A 206 47.06 -3.05 3.63
CA PRO A 206 46.42 -3.18 4.93
C PRO A 206 45.84 -1.84 5.38
N LEU A 207 44.51 -1.71 5.35
CA LEU A 207 43.82 -0.59 6.00
C LEU A 207 43.15 -1.06 7.29
N ARG A 208 43.34 -0.23 8.32
CA ARG A 208 43.01 -0.42 9.74
C ARG A 208 41.56 -0.89 9.94
N PRO A 209 41.29 -1.77 10.93
CA PRO A 209 39.92 -2.05 11.38
C PRO A 209 39.25 -0.75 11.85
N VAL A 210 38.30 -0.26 11.07
CA VAL A 210 37.37 0.79 11.50
C VAL A 210 36.31 0.12 12.35
N ARG A 211 36.17 0.65 13.57
CA ARG A 211 35.18 0.29 14.59
C ARG A 211 33.77 0.27 13.96
N PRO A 212 32.91 -0.72 14.26
CA PRO A 212 31.54 -0.76 13.78
C PRO A 212 30.82 0.55 14.15
N PRO A 213 30.08 1.19 13.23
CA PRO A 213 29.14 2.23 13.62
C PRO A 213 28.09 1.59 14.52
N GLU A 214 27.98 2.11 15.74
CA GLU A 214 26.88 1.84 16.65
C GLU A 214 25.56 2.16 15.92
N PRO A 215 24.49 1.38 16.16
CA PRO A 215 23.20 1.67 15.57
C PRO A 215 22.83 3.11 15.92
N GLU A 216 22.48 3.90 14.90
CA GLU A 216 21.87 5.21 15.08
C GLU A 216 20.62 4.98 15.94
N GLU A 217 20.76 5.26 17.23
CA GLU A 217 19.70 5.30 18.20
C GLU A 217 18.64 6.22 17.60
N GLU A 218 17.51 5.64 17.21
CA GLU A 218 16.28 6.38 16.94
C GLU A 218 16.21 7.45 18.03
N GLU A 219 16.29 8.74 17.67
CA GLU A 219 16.20 9.86 18.63
C GLU A 219 14.90 9.67 19.41
N GLN A 220 15.00 8.92 20.51
CA GLN A 220 13.87 8.53 21.32
C GLN A 220 13.58 9.81 22.08
N ILE A 221 12.60 10.57 21.58
CA ILE A 221 12.24 11.87 22.14
C ILE A 221 11.96 11.66 23.63
N VAL A 222 12.92 12.06 24.47
CA VAL A 222 12.88 11.85 25.92
C VAL A 222 12.18 13.06 26.55
N PRO A 223 11.06 12.87 27.28
CA PRO A 223 10.41 13.95 28.02
C PRO A 223 11.33 14.55 29.09
N GLU A 224 11.34 15.87 29.22
CA GLU A 224 12.14 16.60 30.21
C GLU A 224 11.38 16.81 31.53
N ALA A 225 12.10 17.16 32.60
CA ALA A 225 11.46 17.49 33.88
C ALA A 225 10.56 18.74 33.73
N GLY A 226 9.29 18.62 34.14
CA GLY A 226 8.25 19.63 33.95
C GLY A 226 7.29 19.36 32.80
N ASP A 227 7.56 18.34 31.98
CA ASP A 227 6.64 17.89 30.93
C ASP A 227 5.48 17.06 31.48
N VAL A 228 4.38 17.04 30.73
CA VAL A 228 3.19 16.26 31.08
C VAL A 228 3.13 15.02 30.20
N VAL A 229 3.03 13.85 30.81
CA VAL A 229 2.90 12.58 30.12
C VAL A 229 1.56 11.92 30.41
N GLU A 230 0.88 11.42 29.38
CA GLU A 230 -0.32 10.61 29.51
C GLU A 230 0.05 9.13 29.43
N HIS A 231 0.02 8.44 30.57
CA HIS A 231 0.32 7.02 30.65
C HIS A 231 -0.97 6.19 30.63
N PHE A 232 -1.00 5.13 29.81
CA PHE A 232 -2.21 4.30 29.63
C PHE A 232 -2.81 3.73 30.95
N ALA A 233 -1.99 3.47 31.97
CA ALA A 233 -2.46 2.96 33.27
C ALA A 233 -2.63 4.01 34.36
N PHE A 234 -1.92 5.14 34.26
CA PHE A 234 -1.84 6.13 35.34
C PHE A 234 -2.52 7.46 35.00
N GLY A 235 -2.91 7.63 33.73
CA GLY A 235 -3.46 8.87 33.20
C GLY A 235 -2.40 9.97 33.12
N ARG A 236 -2.84 11.21 33.28
CA ARG A 236 -2.01 12.42 33.23
C ARG A 236 -1.06 12.48 34.43
N CYS A 237 0.23 12.49 34.15
CA CYS A 237 1.31 12.58 35.12
C CYS A 237 2.29 13.69 34.73
N GLU A 238 3.01 14.23 35.71
CA GLU A 238 4.05 15.26 35.49
C GLU A 238 5.43 14.65 35.71
N VAL A 239 6.36 14.89 34.79
CA VAL A 239 7.72 14.37 34.88
C VAL A 239 8.49 15.20 35.92
N VAL A 240 8.90 14.55 37.01
CA VAL A 240 9.68 15.18 38.08
C VAL A 240 11.17 15.08 37.77
N LYS A 241 11.60 13.94 37.22
CA LYS A 241 13.00 13.68 36.88
C LYS A 241 13.08 12.64 35.76
N THR A 242 14.03 12.82 34.87
CA THR A 242 14.37 11.86 33.81
C THR A 242 15.76 11.29 34.07
N ASP A 243 15.89 9.97 33.96
CA ASP A 243 17.13 9.23 34.18
C ASP A 243 17.44 8.38 32.95
N GLY A 244 17.49 9.02 31.77
CA GLY A 244 17.74 8.37 30.48
C GLY A 244 16.67 7.35 30.07
N ASP A 245 16.75 6.14 30.63
CA ASP A 245 15.87 5.00 30.38
C ASP A 245 14.60 4.99 31.27
N ARG A 246 14.56 5.82 32.32
CA ARG A 246 13.48 5.86 33.32
C ARG A 246 12.91 7.26 33.52
N LEU A 247 11.59 7.35 33.66
CA LEU A 247 10.87 8.56 34.05
C LEU A 247 10.36 8.44 35.48
N HIS A 248 10.68 9.42 36.32
CA HIS A 248 10.03 9.62 37.61
C HIS A 248 8.87 10.58 37.43
N VAL A 249 7.64 10.07 37.50
CA VAL A 249 6.44 10.85 37.27
C VAL A 249 5.63 11.02 38.55
N ARG A 250 5.09 12.21 38.78
CA ARG A 250 4.15 12.51 39.85
C ARG A 250 2.72 12.30 39.34
N LEU A 251 1.97 11.42 40.01
CA LEU A 251 0.56 11.19 39.67
C LEU A 251 -0.30 12.38 40.12
N GLY A 252 -1.11 12.95 39.22
CA GLY A 252 -1.94 14.10 39.54
C GLY A 252 -3.04 13.86 40.58
N LYS A 253 -3.46 12.60 40.80
CA LYS A 253 -4.53 12.25 41.75
C LYS A 253 -4.03 12.03 43.19
N ASP A 254 -2.84 11.47 43.35
CA ASP A 254 -2.33 11.01 44.66
C ASP A 254 -1.02 11.70 45.09
N GLY A 255 -0.39 12.50 44.22
CA GLY A 255 0.91 13.15 44.46
C GLY A 255 2.09 12.19 44.63
N ARG A 256 1.85 10.87 44.58
CA ARG A 256 2.90 9.83 44.66
C ARG A 256 3.80 9.90 43.44
N ILE A 257 5.09 9.65 43.66
CA ILE A 257 6.08 9.54 42.58
C ILE A 257 6.18 8.07 42.20
N LYS A 258 6.09 7.77 40.91
CA LYS A 258 6.31 6.44 40.35
C LYS A 258 7.37 6.47 39.26
N GLU A 259 8.15 5.42 39.23
CA GLU A 259 9.15 5.18 38.19
C GLU A 259 8.53 4.39 37.03
N ILE A 260 8.83 4.79 35.80
CA ILE A 260 8.36 4.16 34.58
C ILE A 260 9.56 3.92 33.65
N ALA A 261 9.79 2.67 33.28
CA ALA A 261 10.82 2.31 32.30
C ALA A 261 10.34 2.59 30.87
N LEU A 262 11.16 3.28 30.08
CA LEU A 262 10.86 3.66 28.69
C LEU A 262 11.10 2.54 27.68
N GLU A 263 11.82 1.48 28.05
CA GLU A 263 12.22 0.37 27.18
C GLU A 263 11.02 -0.29 26.46
N MET A 264 9.89 -0.42 27.17
CA MET A 264 8.67 -1.06 26.66
C MET A 264 7.59 -0.05 26.23
N LEU A 265 7.93 1.24 26.16
CA LEU A 265 6.98 2.31 25.90
C LEU A 265 7.36 3.12 24.66
N LYS A 266 6.35 3.39 23.84
CA LYS A 266 6.43 4.33 22.73
C LYS A 266 5.99 5.72 23.22
N VAL A 267 6.89 6.69 23.11
CA VAL A 267 6.63 8.10 23.40
C VAL A 267 6.18 8.80 22.12
N SER A 268 5.05 9.49 22.15
CA SER A 268 4.59 10.31 21.02
C SER A 268 4.17 11.70 21.48
N PRO A 269 4.62 12.79 20.83
CA PRO A 269 4.22 14.15 21.19
C PRO A 269 2.73 14.37 20.92
N LEU A 270 2.05 15.04 21.83
CA LEU A 270 0.67 15.51 21.71
C LEU A 270 0.68 17.04 21.58
N PRO A 271 -0.24 17.63 20.79
CA PRO A 271 -0.38 19.07 20.72
C PRO A 271 -0.67 19.64 22.11
N PRO A 272 -0.02 20.73 22.53
CA PRO A 272 -0.30 21.38 23.81
C PRO A 272 -1.74 21.90 23.81
N GLU A 273 -2.46 21.75 24.93
CA GLU A 273 -3.75 22.41 25.12
C GLU A 273 -3.53 23.91 25.36
N ASP A 274 -4.40 24.74 24.78
CA ASP A 274 -4.31 26.20 24.80
C ASP A 274 -4.06 26.75 26.22
N GLY A 275 -2.88 27.35 26.42
CA GLY A 275 -2.51 28.07 27.65
C GLY A 275 -1.49 27.39 28.57
N GLN A 276 -0.93 26.22 28.22
CA GLN A 276 0.16 25.59 28.98
C GLN A 276 1.50 25.61 28.25
N THR A 277 2.56 26.01 28.96
CA THR A 277 3.95 26.05 28.48
C THR A 277 4.68 24.70 28.55
N SER A 278 4.09 23.69 29.19
CA SER A 278 4.67 22.33 29.30
C SER A 278 4.36 21.50 28.06
N ARG A 279 5.34 20.72 27.56
CA ARG A 279 5.12 19.82 26.43
C ARG A 279 4.32 18.60 26.88
N HIS A 280 3.41 18.15 26.02
CA HIS A 280 2.53 17.02 26.29
C HIS A 280 2.98 15.81 25.48
N TYR A 281 3.12 14.65 26.13
CA TYR A 281 3.47 13.39 25.46
C TYR A 281 2.50 12.27 25.86
N LYS A 282 2.32 11.31 24.97
CA LYS A 282 1.57 10.08 25.23
C LYS A 282 2.53 8.90 25.33
N LEU A 283 2.35 8.09 26.37
CA LEU A 283 3.09 6.86 26.60
C LEU A 283 2.18 5.66 26.28
N ALA A 284 2.46 4.99 25.17
CA ALA A 284 1.76 3.78 24.74
C ALA A 284 2.66 2.55 24.91
N ARG A 285 2.09 1.36 25.08
CA ARG A 285 2.87 0.11 25.07
C ARG A 285 3.46 -0.12 23.68
N LYS A 286 4.75 -0.48 23.62
CA LYS A 286 5.37 -1.00 22.41
C LYS A 286 4.78 -2.40 22.18
N LEU A 287 4.02 -2.58 21.10
CA LEU A 287 3.51 -3.88 20.66
C LEU A 287 4.60 -4.67 19.94
#